data_AF-A0A2V7UFE6-F1
#
_entry.id   AF-A0A2V7UFE6-F1
#
_cell.length_a   1.000
_cell.length_b   1.000
_cell.length_c   1.000
_cell.angle_alpha   90.00
_cell.angle_beta   90.00
_cell.angle_gamma   90.00
#
_symmetry.space_group_name_H-M   'P 1'
#
loop_
_entity.id
_entity.type
_entity.pdbx_description
1 polymer ?
#
loop_
_entity_poly.entity_id
_entity_poly.type
_entity_poly.pdbx_seq_one_letter_code
_entity_poly.pdbx_strand_id
1 'polypeptide(L)'
;MTSIPSTIPLFPLPDVVLFPRMPLPLHIFEPRYRKMTSDVMAGHKIIGMTLLKPGWEKDYYGRPPVYPIGCAGVVEECRPLEDGRFNIRLKGVSRFRILSEQGGEPYRLASSPGGSGCWPRSAVPPTGPRSSSRSPSCPRSCSSTRSARPCR
;
A
#
# COMPACT_ATOMS: atom_id res chain seq x y z
N MET A 1 -9.82 17.53 4.98
CA MET A 1 -8.84 16.52 4.47
C MET A 1 -9.17 15.20 5.13
N THR A 2 -9.42 14.13 4.36
CA THR A 2 -9.74 12.80 4.91
C THR A 2 -8.48 12.19 5.53
N SER A 3 -8.52 11.88 6.83
CA SER A 3 -7.41 11.25 7.53
C SER A 3 -7.40 9.74 7.31
N ILE A 4 -6.23 9.16 7.04
CA ILE A 4 -6.06 7.72 6.88
C ILE A 4 -5.84 7.08 8.27
N PRO A 5 -6.62 6.05 8.64
CA PRO A 5 -6.43 5.39 9.93
C PRO A 5 -5.13 4.58 9.97
N SER A 6 -4.60 4.36 11.18
CA SER A 6 -3.40 3.55 11.40
C SER A 6 -3.58 2.08 11.01
N THR A 7 -4.82 1.59 11.09
CA THR A 7 -5.21 0.26 10.61
C THR A 7 -6.24 0.41 9.49
N ILE A 8 -5.96 -0.17 8.32
CA ILE A 8 -6.79 -0.07 7.13
C ILE A 8 -7.20 -1.48 6.67
N PRO A 9 -8.49 -1.72 6.40
CA PRO A 9 -8.93 -2.92 5.72
C PRO A 9 -8.50 -2.93 4.26
N LEU A 10 -7.86 -4.02 3.84
CA LEU A 10 -7.35 -4.18 2.50
C LEU A 10 -8.34 -4.90 1.60
N PHE A 11 -8.54 -4.33 0.42
CA PHE A 11 -9.24 -4.98 -0.68
C PHE A 11 -8.24 -5.23 -1.83
N PRO A 12 -7.59 -6.41 -1.83
CA PRO A 12 -6.67 -6.79 -2.88
C PRO A 12 -7.43 -7.24 -4.14
N LEU A 13 -7.10 -6.66 -5.29
CA LEU A 13 -7.64 -7.04 -6.60
C LEU A 13 -6.50 -7.43 -7.55
N PRO A 14 -6.73 -8.35 -8.49
CA PRO A 14 -5.69 -8.78 -9.43
C PRO A 14 -5.38 -7.73 -10.50
N ASP A 15 -6.41 -7.12 -11.08
CA ASP A 15 -6.28 -6.31 -12.30
C ASP A 15 -6.77 -4.87 -12.15
N VAL A 16 -7.14 -4.46 -10.93
CA VAL A 16 -7.78 -3.16 -10.69
C VAL A 16 -6.93 -2.30 -9.74
N VAL A 17 -6.61 -1.09 -10.18
CA VAL A 17 -5.87 -0.08 -9.41
C VAL A 17 -6.73 1.15 -9.19
N LEU A 18 -6.74 1.65 -7.96
CA LEU A 18 -7.38 2.90 -7.60
C LEU A 18 -6.32 3.99 -7.59
N PHE A 19 -6.62 5.10 -8.26
CA PHE A 19 -5.78 6.29 -8.23
C PHE A 19 -6.43 7.39 -7.39
N PRO A 20 -5.63 8.26 -6.74
CA PRO A 20 -6.16 9.41 -6.02
C PRO A 20 -7.10 10.24 -6.90
N ARG A 21 -8.19 10.71 -6.31
CA ARG A 21 -9.28 11.48 -6.93
C ARG A 21 -10.13 10.74 -7.96
N MET A 22 -9.84 9.47 -8.26
CA MET A 22 -10.67 8.69 -9.18
C MET A 22 -11.80 7.98 -8.46
N PRO A 23 -13.03 8.01 -9.00
CA PRO A 23 -14.11 7.16 -8.55
C PRO A 23 -13.95 5.73 -9.10
N LEU A 24 -14.33 4.73 -8.31
CA LEU A 24 -14.36 3.33 -8.71
C LEU A 24 -15.62 2.67 -8.14
N PRO A 25 -16.60 2.32 -8.99
CA PRO A 25 -17.73 1.50 -8.57
C PRO A 25 -17.29 0.04 -8.39
N LEU A 26 -17.74 -0.60 -7.31
CA LEU A 26 -17.45 -2.01 -7.01
C LEU A 26 -18.72 -2.73 -6.57
N HIS A 27 -18.86 -3.97 -7.04
CA HIS A 27 -19.88 -4.91 -6.59
C HIS A 27 -19.26 -5.90 -5.61
N ILE A 28 -19.72 -5.87 -4.36
CA ILE A 28 -19.20 -6.69 -3.26
C ILE A 28 -20.14 -7.88 -3.06
N PHE A 29 -19.68 -9.06 -3.49
CA PHE A 29 -20.45 -10.30 -3.35
C PHE A 29 -19.80 -11.31 -2.39
N GLU A 30 -18.47 -11.30 -2.24
CA GLU A 30 -17.79 -12.28 -1.40
C GLU A 30 -18.07 -12.04 0.10
N PRO A 31 -18.37 -13.08 0.90
CA PRO A 31 -18.68 -12.96 2.32
C PRO A 31 -17.63 -12.20 3.14
N ARG A 32 -16.33 -12.43 2.88
CA ARG A 32 -15.23 -11.73 3.57
C ARG A 32 -15.27 -10.21 3.34
N TYR A 33 -15.59 -9.79 2.11
CA TYR A 33 -15.65 -8.37 1.75
C TYR A 33 -17.00 -7.74 2.10
N ARG A 34 -18.08 -8.54 2.22
CA ARG A 34 -19.35 -8.08 2.81
C ARG A 34 -19.17 -7.68 4.27
N LYS A 35 -18.50 -8.52 5.07
CA LYS A 35 -18.14 -8.17 6.46
C LYS A 35 -17.25 -6.93 6.50
N MET A 36 -16.19 -6.89 5.69
CA MET A 36 -15.31 -5.71 5.58
C MET A 36 -16.10 -4.42 5.29
N THR A 37 -17.04 -4.48 4.34
CA THR A 37 -17.86 -3.31 3.96
C THR A 37 -18.74 -2.86 5.12
N SER A 38 -19.37 -3.79 5.83
CA SER A 38 -20.15 -3.49 7.03
C SER A 38 -19.30 -2.81 8.11
N ASP A 39 -18.13 -3.37 8.42
CA ASP A 39 -17.23 -2.85 9.45
C ASP A 39 -16.70 -1.45 9.09
N VAL A 40 -16.34 -1.24 7.82
CA VAL A 40 -15.87 0.05 7.29
C VAL A 40 -16.96 1.13 7.37
N MET A 41 -18.22 0.75 7.09
CA MET A 41 -19.35 1.67 7.15
C MET A 41 -19.71 2.08 8.58
N ALA A 42 -19.43 1.21 9.57
CA ALA A 42 -19.57 1.52 10.99
C ALA A 42 -18.41 2.40 11.54
N GLY A 43 -17.28 2.47 10.83
CA GLY A 43 -16.08 3.19 11.24
C GLY A 43 -15.70 4.35 10.31
N HIS A 44 -14.46 4.35 9.85
CA HIS A 44 -13.83 5.47 9.16
C HIS A 44 -14.21 5.61 7.67
N LYS A 45 -14.94 4.65 7.09
CA LYS A 45 -15.31 4.62 5.66
C LYS A 45 -14.11 4.58 4.69
N ILE A 46 -12.95 4.13 5.16
CA ILE A 46 -11.73 3.99 4.36
C ILE A 46 -11.44 2.53 4.05
N ILE A 47 -11.15 2.25 2.77
CA ILE A 47 -10.69 0.96 2.27
C ILE A 47 -9.34 1.15 1.59
N GLY A 48 -8.37 0.28 1.89
CA GLY A 48 -7.07 0.25 1.25
C GLY A 48 -7.09 -0.66 0.04
N MET A 49 -7.06 -0.11 -1.18
CA MET A 49 -7.03 -0.92 -2.39
C MET A 49 -5.60 -1.22 -2.81
N THR A 50 -5.31 -2.50 -3.06
CA THR A 50 -3.96 -2.99 -3.39
C THR A 50 -4.02 -3.98 -4.54
N LEU A 51 -2.90 -4.14 -5.24
CA LEU A 51 -2.78 -5.16 -6.27
C LEU A 51 -2.23 -6.46 -5.70
N LEU A 52 -2.76 -7.59 -6.20
CA LEU A 52 -2.15 -8.90 -6.02
C LEU A 52 -0.87 -9.02 -6.86
N LYS A 53 0.14 -9.73 -6.35
CA LYS A 53 1.30 -10.12 -7.14
C LYS A 53 0.95 -11.32 -8.05
N PRO A 54 1.65 -11.50 -9.19
CA PRO A 54 1.44 -12.66 -10.05
C PRO A 54 1.55 -13.99 -9.29
N GLY A 55 0.79 -15.01 -9.72
CA GLY A 55 0.73 -16.31 -9.05
C GLY A 55 -0.24 -16.35 -7.87
N TRP A 56 -1.17 -15.39 -7.78
CA TRP A 56 -2.18 -15.30 -6.74
C TRP A 56 -3.28 -16.35 -6.88
N GLU A 57 -3.47 -16.91 -8.09
CA GLU A 57 -4.59 -17.77 -8.46
C GLU A 57 -4.65 -19.03 -7.58
N LYS A 58 -3.47 -19.58 -7.25
CA LYS A 58 -3.35 -20.80 -6.43
C LYS A 58 -3.80 -20.62 -4.99
N ASP A 59 -3.82 -19.38 -4.49
CA ASP A 59 -4.10 -19.07 -3.08
C ASP A 59 -5.16 -17.97 -2.93
N TYR A 60 -5.99 -17.68 -3.94
CA TYR A 60 -6.90 -16.51 -3.93
C TYR A 60 -7.76 -16.38 -2.65
N TYR A 61 -8.22 -17.52 -2.11
CA TYR A 61 -9.00 -17.57 -0.88
C TYR A 61 -8.16 -17.48 0.41
N GLY A 62 -6.86 -17.77 0.33
CA GLY A 62 -5.90 -17.58 1.41
C GLY A 62 -5.32 -16.16 1.42
N ARG A 63 -4.00 -16.05 1.35
CA ARG A 63 -3.29 -14.77 1.53
C ARG A 63 -2.18 -14.58 0.49
N PRO A 64 -2.53 -14.48 -0.81
CA PRO A 64 -1.56 -14.25 -1.87
C PRO A 64 -0.80 -12.94 -1.63
N PRO A 65 0.50 -12.88 -1.95
CA PRO A 65 1.29 -11.68 -1.77
C PRO A 65 0.67 -10.47 -2.48
N VAL A 66 0.65 -9.32 -1.83
CA VAL A 66 0.20 -8.04 -2.40
C VAL A 66 1.39 -7.12 -2.65
N TYR A 67 1.22 -6.14 -3.53
CA TYR A 67 2.16 -5.03 -3.63
C TYR A 67 2.10 -4.15 -2.37
N PRO A 68 3.24 -3.67 -1.87
CA PRO A 68 3.30 -2.93 -0.61
C PRO A 68 2.72 -1.50 -0.70
N ILE A 69 2.41 -1.03 -1.91
CA ILE A 69 1.85 0.30 -2.16
C ILE A 69 0.43 0.12 -2.70
N GLY A 70 -0.52 0.81 -2.06
CA GLY A 70 -1.92 0.85 -2.47
C GLY A 70 -2.47 2.26 -2.47
N CYS A 71 -3.76 2.39 -2.75
CA CYS A 71 -4.49 3.65 -2.63
C CYS A 71 -5.60 3.51 -1.60
N ALA A 72 -5.64 4.44 -0.65
CA ALA A 72 -6.77 4.58 0.25
C ALA A 72 -7.93 5.18 -0.54
N GLY A 73 -9.08 4.52 -0.49
CA GLY A 73 -10.34 4.98 -1.05
C GLY A 73 -11.34 5.26 0.06
N VAL A 74 -12.05 6.38 -0.03
CA VAL A 74 -13.21 6.65 0.82
C VAL A 74 -14.46 6.13 0.14
N VAL A 75 -15.36 5.49 0.90
CA VAL A 75 -16.68 5.09 0.41
C VAL A 75 -17.56 6.34 0.31
N GLU A 76 -17.83 6.80 -0.91
CA GLU A 76 -18.74 7.93 -1.17
C GLU A 76 -20.21 7.47 -1.21
N GLU A 77 -20.47 6.30 -1.77
CA GLU A 77 -21.82 5.71 -1.82
C GLU A 77 -21.75 4.23 -1.41
N CYS A 78 -22.75 3.78 -0.65
CA CYS A 78 -22.93 2.37 -0.28
C CYS A 78 -24.41 2.02 -0.38
N ARG A 79 -24.74 1.02 -1.19
CA ARG A 79 -26.09 0.53 -1.41
C ARG A 79 -26.14 -0.96 -1.08
N PRO A 80 -26.73 -1.37 0.05
CA PRO A 80 -26.99 -2.77 0.33
C PRO A 80 -28.02 -3.33 -0.65
N LEU A 81 -27.88 -4.60 -1.01
CA LEU A 81 -28.84 -5.36 -1.83
C LEU A 81 -29.61 -6.35 -0.95
N GLU A 82 -30.74 -6.84 -1.44
CA GLU A 82 -31.66 -7.72 -0.71
C GLU A 82 -31.05 -9.09 -0.35
N ASP A 83 -30.06 -9.54 -1.10
CA ASP A 83 -29.27 -10.75 -0.82
C ASP A 83 -28.06 -10.52 0.11
N GLY A 84 -27.95 -9.28 0.62
CA GLY A 84 -26.89 -8.81 1.50
C GLY A 84 -25.55 -8.54 0.82
N ARG A 85 -25.50 -8.51 -0.52
CA ARG A 85 -24.38 -7.93 -1.28
C ARG A 85 -24.38 -6.40 -1.15
N PHE A 86 -23.32 -5.75 -1.63
CA PHE A 86 -23.24 -4.29 -1.66
C PHE A 86 -22.81 -3.78 -3.02
N ASN A 87 -23.38 -2.66 -3.45
CA ASN A 87 -22.81 -1.79 -4.48
C ASN A 87 -22.17 -0.60 -3.78
N ILE A 88 -20.87 -0.42 -3.93
CA ILE A 88 -20.15 0.71 -3.34
C ILE A 88 -19.48 1.56 -4.41
N ARG A 89 -19.33 2.85 -4.13
CA ARG A 89 -18.52 3.76 -4.93
C ARG A 89 -17.37 4.26 -4.06
N LEU A 90 -16.16 3.84 -4.40
CA LEU A 90 -14.94 4.34 -3.78
C LEU A 90 -14.44 5.58 -4.51
N LYS A 91 -13.85 6.51 -3.78
CA LYS A 91 -13.04 7.59 -4.35
C LYS A 91 -11.65 7.57 -3.77
N GLY A 92 -10.65 7.50 -4.65
CA GLY A 92 -9.26 7.54 -4.22
C GLY A 92 -8.95 8.83 -3.46
N VAL A 93 -8.28 8.70 -2.33
CA VAL A 93 -7.86 9.83 -1.49
C VAL A 93 -6.36 10.05 -1.68
N SER A 94 -5.56 9.04 -1.37
CA SER A 94 -4.11 9.14 -1.39
C SER A 94 -3.46 7.76 -1.42
N ARG A 95 -2.19 7.71 -1.77
CA ARG A 95 -1.40 6.47 -1.69
C ARG A 95 -0.99 6.19 -0.26
N PHE A 96 -0.95 4.92 0.10
CA PHE A 96 -0.40 4.46 1.38
C PHE A 96 0.55 3.29 1.14
N ARG A 97 1.39 3.02 2.13
CA ARG A 97 2.24 1.83 2.16
C ARG A 97 1.78 0.92 3.29
N ILE A 98 1.75 -0.37 2.99
CA ILE A 98 1.58 -1.43 3.98
C ILE A 98 2.88 -1.56 4.78
N LEU A 99 2.82 -1.35 6.09
CA LEU A 99 3.94 -1.59 7.00
C LEU A 99 3.94 -3.04 7.49
N SER A 100 2.76 -3.55 7.83
CA SER A 100 2.54 -4.92 8.28
C SER A 100 1.11 -5.34 8.00
N GLU A 101 0.89 -6.63 7.76
CA GLU A 101 -0.44 -7.24 7.68
C GLU A 101 -0.79 -7.89 9.02
N GLN A 102 -2.05 -7.73 9.47
CA GLN A 102 -2.55 -8.31 10.71
C GLN A 102 -3.38 -9.57 10.42
N GLY A 103 -3.30 -10.55 11.32
CA GLY A 103 -4.07 -11.80 11.27
C GLY A 103 -5.44 -11.70 11.96
N GLY A 104 -6.22 -12.79 11.91
CA GLY A 104 -7.42 -12.97 12.75
C GLY A 104 -8.76 -12.64 12.10
N GLU A 105 -8.80 -11.69 11.15
CA GLU A 105 -10.04 -11.33 10.46
C GLU A 105 -10.21 -12.09 9.12
N PRO A 106 -11.47 -12.27 8.64
CA PRO A 106 -11.75 -12.92 7.36
C PRO A 106 -11.30 -12.08 6.15
N TYR A 107 -11.08 -10.77 6.35
CA TYR A 107 -10.44 -9.88 5.41
C TYR A 107 -9.09 -9.39 5.97
N ARG A 108 -8.24 -8.86 5.09
CA ARG A 108 -6.91 -8.41 5.47
C ARG A 108 -6.96 -7.05 6.13
N LEU A 109 -6.19 -6.88 7.20
CA LEU A 109 -5.94 -5.59 7.83
C LEU A 109 -4.46 -5.24 7.65
N ALA A 110 -4.17 -3.98 7.35
CA ALA A 110 -2.80 -3.49 7.25
C ALA A 110 -2.56 -2.29 8.15
N SER A 111 -1.37 -2.25 8.77
CA SER A 111 -0.88 -1.03 9.38
C SER A 111 -0.39 -0.07 8.31
N SER A 112 -0.81 1.19 8.42
CA SER A 112 -0.26 2.32 7.69
C SER A 112 0.31 3.33 8.69
N PRO A 113 1.37 4.08 8.34
CA PRO A 113 1.76 5.22 9.15
C PRO A 113 0.71 6.29 8.91
N GLY A 114 -0.18 6.43 9.89
CA GLY A 114 -1.25 7.41 9.85
C GLY A 114 -0.69 8.81 9.57
N GLY A 115 -1.36 9.56 8.70
CA GLY A 115 -0.91 10.90 8.33
C GLY A 115 -1.57 11.42 7.07
N SER A 116 -1.82 12.74 7.04
CA SER A 116 -2.57 13.45 6.01
C SER A 116 -1.77 13.85 4.77
N GLY A 117 -0.52 13.42 4.62
CA GLY A 117 0.25 13.69 3.40
C GLY A 117 1.74 13.83 3.64
N CYS A 118 2.49 13.55 2.58
CA CYS A 118 3.95 13.58 2.48
C CYS A 118 4.69 12.45 3.23
N TRP A 119 4.79 11.32 2.53
CA TRP A 119 5.81 10.32 2.84
C TRP A 119 7.16 10.77 2.28
N PRO A 120 8.25 10.76 3.08
CA PRO A 120 9.58 11.05 2.57
C PRO A 120 10.04 9.92 1.63
N ARG A 121 10.65 10.29 0.49
CA ARG A 121 11.18 9.34 -0.52
C ARG A 121 12.19 8.33 0.06
N SER A 122 12.79 8.62 1.22
CA SER A 122 13.77 7.76 1.90
C SER A 122 13.16 6.52 2.58
N ALA A 123 11.85 6.48 2.83
CA ALA A 123 11.17 5.34 3.43
C ALA A 123 10.76 4.26 2.40
N VAL A 124 11.41 4.26 1.23
CA VAL A 124 11.33 3.18 0.25
C VAL A 124 12.42 2.16 0.57
N PRO A 125 12.12 1.04 1.28
CA PRO A 125 13.01 -0.10 1.27
C PRO A 125 13.27 -0.51 -0.18
N PRO A 126 14.53 -0.80 -0.54
CA PRO A 126 14.90 -1.13 -1.90
C PRO A 126 14.03 -2.29 -2.39
N THR A 127 13.26 -2.06 -3.44
CA THR A 127 12.56 -3.12 -4.15
C THR A 127 13.58 -3.88 -4.99
N GLY A 128 14.10 -4.97 -4.46
CA GLY A 128 14.93 -5.92 -5.19
C GLY A 128 15.76 -6.79 -4.26
N PRO A 129 16.03 -8.06 -4.62
CA PRO A 129 17.08 -8.82 -3.96
C PRO A 129 18.38 -8.05 -4.15
N ARG A 130 19.09 -7.73 -3.06
CA ARG A 130 20.47 -7.24 -3.15
C ARG A 130 21.29 -8.36 -3.77
N SER A 131 21.47 -8.36 -5.08
CA SER A 131 22.54 -9.09 -5.71
C SER A 131 23.84 -8.40 -5.29
N SER A 132 24.50 -8.99 -4.30
CA SER A 132 25.88 -8.70 -3.98
C SER A 132 26.75 -9.10 -5.18
N SER A 133 26.88 -8.20 -6.16
CA SER A 133 27.93 -8.31 -7.17
C SER A 133 29.05 -7.38 -6.76
N ARG A 134 30.20 -7.99 -6.52
CA ARG A 134 31.49 -7.37 -6.19
C ARG A 134 31.78 -6.20 -7.12
N SER A 135 32.21 -5.09 -6.52
CA SER A 135 32.86 -3.97 -7.20
C SER A 135 34.09 -4.45 -8.00
N PRO A 136 34.31 -3.98 -9.23
CA PRO A 136 35.65 -3.83 -9.77
C PRO A 136 36.18 -2.46 -9.35
N SER A 137 37.27 -2.50 -8.58
CA SER A 137 38.29 -1.47 -8.39
C SER A 137 38.16 -0.16 -9.18
N CYS A 138 37.88 0.95 -8.49
CA CYS A 138 38.26 2.29 -8.94
C CYS A 138 39.79 2.47 -8.83
N PRO A 139 40.49 2.98 -9.85
CA PRO A 139 41.90 3.32 -9.73
C PRO A 139 42.06 4.59 -8.90
N ARG A 140 42.86 4.49 -7.83
CA ARG A 140 43.24 5.61 -6.97
C ARG A 140 44.12 6.58 -7.76
N SER A 141 43.63 7.80 -8.00
CA SER A 141 44.49 8.97 -8.09
C SER A 141 43.85 10.08 -7.26
N CYS A 142 44.43 10.33 -6.08
CA CYS A 142 44.09 11.48 -5.25
C CYS A 142 45.41 11.99 -4.69
N SER A 143 46.05 12.81 -5.52
CA SER A 143 47.18 13.66 -5.20
C SER A 143 46.71 14.80 -4.30
N SER A 144 47.22 14.87 -3.07
CA SER A 144 47.66 16.13 -2.42
C SER A 144 47.85 15.96 -0.91
N THR A 145 49.10 15.91 -0.45
CA THR A 145 49.45 16.37 0.90
C THR A 145 50.80 17.09 0.89
N ARG A 146 50.72 18.42 0.78
CA ARG A 146 51.31 19.41 1.68
C ARG A 146 52.71 19.10 2.22
N SER A 147 53.73 19.80 1.70
CA SER A 147 54.99 20.03 2.41
C SER A 147 55.22 21.53 2.53
N ALA A 148 55.23 22.00 3.77
CA ALA A 148 55.52 23.38 4.14
C ALA A 148 57.03 23.54 4.33
N ARG A 149 57.63 24.56 3.72
CA ARG A 149 58.86 25.19 4.21
C ARG A 149 58.80 26.72 4.01
N PRO A 150 59.33 27.50 4.98
CA PRO A 150 59.05 28.93 5.11
C PRO A 150 60.05 29.82 4.35
N CYS A 151 59.59 31.02 4.00
CA CYS A 151 60.42 32.13 3.53
C CYS A 151 60.82 33.02 4.73
N ARG A 152 62.11 33.03 5.11
CA ARG A 152 62.99 34.21 5.17
C ARG A 152 64.37 33.83 5.70
#